data_AF-A0A819Q6J1-F1
#
_entry.id   AF-A0A819Q6J1-F1
#
_cell.length_a   1.000
_cell.length_b   1.000
_cell.length_c   1.000
_cell.angle_alpha   90.00
_cell.angle_beta   90.00
_cell.angle_gamma   90.00
#
_symmetry.space_group_name_H-M   'P 1'
#
loop_
_entity.id
_entity.type
_entity.pdbx_description
1 polymer ?
#
loop_
_entity_poly.entity_id
_entity_poly.type
_entity_poly.pdbx_seq_one_letter_code
_entity_poly.pdbx_strand_id
1 'polypeptide(L)'
;MRAEYGEFALDNESQNYKLQISQFRSNTSTAGDSLSSSCDNANRISFSIYDHDHDYDNLFYNNCALTYHDGAYIRSPLALQNTARNGLHWNTYGLYYSMKETTMRIRRQHTFAIN
;
A
#
# COMPACT_ATOMS: atom_id res chain seq x y z
N MET A 1 7.54 -12.65 8.35
CA MET A 1 7.07 -12.62 6.94
C MET A 1 7.59 -11.37 6.27
N ARG A 2 7.71 -11.36 4.93
CA ARG A 2 8.09 -10.16 4.16
C ARG A 2 7.45 -10.16 2.77
N ALA A 3 7.18 -8.96 2.25
CA ALA A 3 6.84 -8.72 0.86
C ALA A 3 7.95 -7.86 0.25
N GLU A 4 8.49 -8.28 -0.88
CA GLU A 4 9.53 -7.57 -1.61
C GLU A 4 8.99 -7.09 -2.94
N TYR A 5 9.24 -5.82 -3.24
CA TYR A 5 8.94 -5.20 -4.52
C TYR A 5 10.25 -4.88 -5.24
N GLY A 6 10.15 -4.68 -6.55
CA GLY A 6 11.25 -4.21 -7.36
C GLY A 6 11.63 -2.77 -7.03
N GLU A 7 11.51 -1.89 -8.01
CA GLU A 7 11.76 -0.47 -7.85
C GLU A 7 10.71 0.12 -6.90
N PHE A 8 11.15 1.12 -6.13
CA PHE A 8 10.32 1.87 -5.22
C PHE A 8 10.66 3.35 -5.40
N ALA A 9 9.64 4.16 -5.65
CA ALA A 9 9.74 5.60 -5.68
C ALA A 9 8.45 6.23 -5.16
N LEU A 10 8.56 7.46 -4.70
CA LEU A 10 7.43 8.34 -4.42
C LEU A 10 7.57 9.54 -5.35
N ASP A 11 6.46 9.98 -5.94
CA ASP A 11 6.45 11.29 -6.59
C ASP A 11 6.64 12.41 -5.57
N ASN A 12 6.81 13.64 -6.05
CA ASN A 12 6.94 14.80 -5.18
C ASN A 12 5.57 15.25 -4.60
N GLU A 13 5.62 16.25 -3.73
CA GLU A 13 4.44 16.81 -3.06
C GLU A 13 3.39 17.35 -4.04
N SER A 14 3.80 17.99 -5.15
CA SER A 14 2.85 18.51 -6.16
C SER A 14 2.05 17.41 -6.89
N GLN A 15 2.49 16.16 -6.74
CA GLN A 15 1.85 14.95 -7.25
C GLN A 15 1.37 14.05 -6.10
N ASN A 16 1.23 14.59 -4.90
CA ASN A 16 0.68 13.95 -3.72
C ASN A 16 1.43 12.68 -3.29
N TYR A 17 2.76 12.69 -3.41
CA TYR A 17 3.64 11.59 -2.99
C TYR A 17 3.25 10.22 -3.54
N LYS A 18 2.70 10.18 -4.75
CA LYS A 18 2.15 8.97 -5.36
C LYS A 18 3.14 7.80 -5.33
N LEU A 19 2.67 6.66 -4.81
CA LEU A 19 3.47 5.44 -4.70
C LEU A 19 3.75 4.86 -6.08
N GLN A 20 5.02 4.59 -6.37
CA GLN A 20 5.43 3.87 -7.57
C GLN A 20 6.22 2.64 -7.14
N ILE A 21 5.65 1.47 -7.39
CA ILE A 21 6.33 0.18 -7.19
C ILE A 21 6.35 -0.62 -8.49
N SER A 22 7.45 -1.33 -8.74
CA SER A 22 7.52 -2.31 -9.84
C SER A 22 7.18 -3.73 -9.34
N GLN A 23 7.60 -4.76 -10.07
CA GLN A 23 7.11 -6.13 -9.86
C GLN A 23 7.25 -6.63 -8.42
N PHE A 24 6.20 -7.27 -7.92
CA PHE A 24 6.27 -8.09 -6.72
C PHE A 24 7.23 -9.28 -6.93
N ARG A 25 8.19 -9.45 -6.03
CA ARG A 25 9.22 -10.50 -6.09
C ARG A 25 8.72 -11.75 -5.37
N SER A 26 7.90 -12.54 -6.06
CA SER A 26 7.26 -13.73 -5.49
C SER A 26 8.27 -14.77 -4.96
N ASN A 27 9.44 -14.89 -5.59
CA ASN A 27 10.48 -15.83 -5.20
C ASN A 27 11.20 -15.50 -3.87
N THR A 28 11.22 -14.22 -3.47
CA THR A 28 11.84 -13.79 -2.20
C THR A 28 10.82 -13.38 -1.14
N SER A 29 9.53 -13.35 -1.50
CA SER A 29 8.43 -12.92 -0.64
C SER A 29 7.71 -14.09 0.03
N THR A 30 7.22 -13.87 1.24
CA THR A 30 6.47 -14.85 2.06
C THR A 30 5.13 -14.34 2.55
N ALA A 31 4.85 -13.04 2.40
CA ALA A 31 3.61 -12.39 2.86
C ALA A 31 2.49 -12.35 1.81
N GLY A 32 2.77 -12.71 0.56
CA GLY A 32 1.90 -12.42 -0.59
C GLY A 32 1.91 -10.93 -0.99
N ASP A 33 1.25 -10.60 -2.10
CA ASP A 33 1.22 -9.24 -2.67
C ASP A 33 -0.07 -8.51 -2.30
N SER A 34 0.01 -7.52 -1.40
CA SER A 34 -1.15 -6.66 -1.05
C SER A 34 -1.05 -5.25 -1.63
N LEU A 35 -0.03 -4.93 -2.44
CA LEU A 35 0.16 -3.58 -3.01
C LEU A 35 -0.02 -3.53 -4.54
N SER A 36 0.08 -4.65 -5.25
CA SER A 36 -0.08 -4.70 -6.71
C SER A 36 -0.97 -5.84 -7.22
N SER A 37 -1.73 -6.47 -6.34
CA SER A 37 -2.67 -7.53 -6.74
C SER A 37 -3.93 -6.98 -7.42
N SER A 38 -4.74 -7.87 -8.01
CA SER A 38 -6.03 -7.49 -8.59
C SER A 38 -7.08 -7.12 -7.55
N CYS A 39 -6.97 -7.66 -6.33
CA CYS A 39 -7.93 -7.40 -5.24
C CYS A 39 -7.55 -6.15 -4.44
N ASP A 40 -6.25 -5.90 -4.28
CA ASP A 40 -5.68 -4.78 -3.54
C ASP A 40 -4.51 -4.18 -4.31
N ASN A 41 -4.60 -2.88 -4.63
CA ASN A 41 -3.63 -2.22 -5.49
C ASN A 41 -3.36 -0.79 -5.04
N ALA A 42 -2.37 -0.62 -4.17
CA ALA A 42 -1.86 0.68 -3.76
C ALA A 42 -0.86 1.30 -4.76
N ASN A 43 -0.44 0.55 -5.78
CA ASN A 43 0.48 1.07 -6.79
C ASN A 43 -0.18 2.20 -7.60
N ARG A 44 0.57 3.29 -7.81
CA ARG A 44 0.15 4.52 -8.51
C ARG A 44 -0.95 5.30 -7.81
N ILE A 45 -1.14 5.06 -6.52
CA ILE A 45 -2.10 5.77 -5.68
C ILE A 45 -1.41 6.90 -4.93
N SER A 46 -2.10 8.02 -4.81
CA SER A 46 -1.63 9.20 -4.08
C SER A 46 -1.75 8.97 -2.58
N PHE A 47 -0.86 9.58 -1.81
CA PHE A 47 -0.94 9.51 -0.36
C PHE A 47 -2.12 10.35 0.14
N SER A 48 -2.89 9.79 1.07
CA SER A 48 -4.08 10.45 1.64
C SER A 48 -3.95 10.54 3.15
N ILE A 49 -4.42 11.66 3.71
CA ILE A 49 -4.52 11.92 5.15
C ILE A 49 -5.88 12.57 5.44
N TYR A 50 -6.28 12.63 6.72
CA TYR A 50 -7.63 13.06 7.11
C TYR A 50 -8.06 14.44 6.58
N ASP A 51 -7.12 15.36 6.35
CA ASP A 51 -7.36 16.71 5.84
C ASP A 51 -6.97 16.90 4.36
N HIS A 52 -6.40 15.88 3.72
CA HIS A 52 -6.03 15.87 2.30
C HIS A 52 -6.36 14.51 1.69
N ASP A 53 -7.61 14.39 1.23
CA ASP A 53 -8.11 13.18 0.63
C ASP A 53 -7.74 13.07 -0.85
N HIS A 54 -6.98 12.03 -1.18
CA HIS A 54 -6.62 11.66 -2.53
C HIS A 54 -6.91 10.18 -2.80
N ASP A 55 -7.78 9.57 -1.98
CA ASP A 55 -8.15 8.19 -2.14
C ASP A 55 -9.00 8.01 -3.40
N TYR A 56 -9.07 6.78 -3.88
CA TYR A 56 -9.93 6.42 -5.01
C TYR A 56 -11.08 5.55 -4.50
N ASP A 57 -11.79 6.01 -3.45
CA ASP A 57 -13.04 5.40 -3.00
C ASP A 57 -14.26 6.06 -3.66
N ASN A 58 -14.70 5.50 -4.79
CA ASN A 58 -15.93 5.91 -5.45
C ASN A 58 -17.20 5.27 -4.85
N LEU A 59 -17.12 4.59 -3.69
CA LEU A 59 -18.17 3.66 -3.27
C LEU A 59 -18.83 3.99 -1.93
N PHE A 60 -18.12 4.28 -0.82
CA PHE A 60 -18.80 4.35 0.50
C PHE A 60 -18.32 5.40 1.51
N TYR A 61 -17.02 5.68 1.61
CA TYR A 61 -16.48 6.66 2.56
C TYR A 61 -15.73 7.72 1.77
N ASN A 62 -16.32 8.92 1.66
CA ASN A 62 -15.74 10.07 0.96
C ASN A 62 -14.37 10.54 1.49
N ASN A 63 -13.78 9.86 2.48
CA ASN A 63 -12.43 10.07 3.00
C ASN A 63 -12.05 8.88 3.90
N CYS A 64 -11.28 7.95 3.36
CA CYS A 64 -10.82 6.76 4.07
C CYS A 64 -9.87 7.12 5.21
N ALA A 65 -8.96 8.09 5.01
CA ALA A 65 -8.01 8.49 6.03
C ALA A 65 -8.70 9.06 7.28
N LEU A 66 -9.83 9.76 7.11
CA LEU A 66 -10.67 10.24 8.22
C LEU A 66 -11.34 9.09 8.99
N THR A 67 -11.78 8.05 8.29
CA THR A 67 -12.54 6.92 8.85
C THR A 67 -11.63 5.93 9.59
N TYR A 68 -10.42 5.71 9.08
CA TYR A 68 -9.47 4.74 9.63
C TYR A 68 -8.36 5.37 10.47
N HIS A 69 -8.32 6.71 10.54
CA HIS A 69 -7.35 7.50 11.30
C HIS A 69 -5.88 7.24 10.93
N ASP A 70 -5.64 6.84 9.68
CA ASP A 70 -4.33 6.50 9.14
C ASP A 70 -4.01 7.33 7.89
N GLY A 71 -2.72 7.60 7.67
CA GLY A 71 -2.22 8.09 6.39
C GLY A 71 -1.76 6.93 5.51
N ALA A 72 -2.34 6.75 4.32
CA ALA A 72 -2.09 5.57 3.49
C ALA A 72 -2.33 5.78 1.99
N TYR A 73 -1.84 4.81 1.21
CA TYR A 73 -2.12 4.66 -0.22
C TYR A 73 -3.32 3.74 -0.42
N ILE A 74 -4.52 4.32 -0.57
CA ILE A 74 -5.79 3.57 -0.50
C ILE A 74 -6.46 3.51 -1.88
N ARG A 75 -6.70 2.29 -2.36
CA ARG A 75 -7.52 2.03 -3.56
C ARG A 75 -8.20 0.68 -3.41
N SER A 76 -9.50 0.71 -3.14
CA SER A 76 -10.49 -0.37 -3.32
C SER A 76 -11.53 -0.35 -2.20
N PRO A 77 -12.80 -0.70 -2.48
CA PRO A 77 -13.84 -0.93 -1.47
C PRO A 77 -13.52 -2.06 -0.46
N LEU A 78 -12.51 -2.89 -0.73
CA LEU A 78 -12.15 -4.03 0.12
C LEU A 78 -11.36 -3.64 1.38
N ALA A 79 -10.70 -2.48 1.40
CA ALA A 79 -10.19 -1.94 2.65
C ALA A 79 -11.33 -1.52 3.61
N LEU A 80 -12.57 -1.43 3.12
CA LEU A 80 -13.56 -0.47 3.64
C LEU A 80 -14.87 -1.07 4.18
N GLN A 81 -15.03 -2.40 4.29
CA GLN A 81 -16.34 -2.96 4.71
C GLN A 81 -16.48 -3.33 6.19
N ASN A 82 -15.47 -3.16 7.04
CA ASN A 82 -15.63 -3.49 8.47
C ASN A 82 -14.63 -2.76 9.37
N THR A 83 -15.12 -2.18 10.48
CA THR A 83 -14.31 -1.66 11.60
C THR A 83 -13.31 -2.69 12.17
N ALA A 84 -13.51 -3.97 11.88
CA ALA A 84 -12.57 -5.05 12.18
C ALA A 84 -11.24 -4.98 11.39
N ARG A 85 -11.08 -4.03 10.45
CA ARG A 85 -9.89 -3.89 9.59
C ARG A 85 -9.06 -2.63 9.85
N ASN A 86 -9.36 -1.87 10.90
CA ASN A 86 -8.68 -0.61 11.28
C ASN A 86 -7.30 -0.84 11.94
N GLY A 87 -6.77 -2.06 11.89
CA GLY A 87 -5.44 -2.39 12.39
C GLY A 87 -4.42 -2.51 11.27
N LEU A 88 -3.18 -2.85 11.63
CA LEU A 88 -2.11 -3.08 10.65
C LEU A 88 -2.37 -4.39 9.88
N HIS A 89 -3.04 -4.31 8.74
CA HIS A 89 -3.41 -5.47 7.93
C HIS A 89 -2.47 -5.70 6.74
N TRP A 90 -2.40 -6.96 6.29
CA TRP A 90 -1.80 -7.35 5.02
C TRP A 90 -2.71 -8.41 4.38
N ASN A 91 -3.50 -8.00 3.39
CA ASN A 91 -4.68 -8.74 2.94
C ASN A 91 -4.39 -10.16 2.44
N THR A 92 -3.26 -10.36 1.76
CA THR A 92 -2.84 -11.69 1.29
C THR A 92 -2.37 -12.63 2.39
N TYR A 93 -2.18 -12.12 3.61
CA TYR A 93 -1.76 -12.91 4.77
C TYR A 93 -2.89 -13.11 5.78
N GLY A 94 -3.65 -12.05 6.08
CA GLY A 94 -4.74 -12.12 7.06
C GLY A 94 -5.58 -10.85 7.09
N LEU A 95 -6.80 -10.94 6.55
CA LEU A 95 -7.73 -9.80 6.41
C LEU A 95 -8.31 -9.27 7.74
N TYR A 96 -8.34 -10.08 8.79
CA TYR A 96 -8.95 -9.73 10.09
C TYR A 96 -7.96 -9.85 11.24
N TYR A 97 -6.66 -9.73 10.93
CA TYR A 97 -5.59 -9.87 11.90
C TYR A 97 -4.69 -8.63 11.84
N SER A 98 -4.62 -7.91 12.95
CA SER A 98 -3.66 -6.81 13.10
C SER A 98 -2.28 -7.40 13.40
N MET A 99 -1.29 -7.06 12.59
CA MET A 99 0.09 -7.44 12.83
C MET A 99 0.59 -6.85 14.15
N LYS A 100 1.38 -7.64 14.89
CA LYS A 100 2.02 -7.21 16.15
C LYS A 100 3.17 -6.23 15.90
N GLU A 101 3.84 -6.36 14.76
CA GLU A 101 4.98 -5.54 14.36
C GLU A 101 5.04 -5.46 12.83
N THR A 102 5.43 -4.30 12.32
CA THR A 102 5.71 -4.08 10.90
C THR A 102 7.00 -3.29 10.76
N THR A 103 7.70 -3.47 9.63
CA THR A 103 8.84 -2.61 9.30
C THR A 103 8.91 -2.44 7.79
N MET A 104 8.95 -1.19 7.34
CA MET A 104 9.22 -0.84 5.95
C MET A 104 10.70 -0.47 5.82
N ARG A 105 11.40 -1.07 4.84
CA ARG A 105 12.82 -0.82 4.58
C ARG A 105 13.04 -0.68 3.09
N ILE A 106 13.83 0.32 2.70
CA ILE A 106 14.20 0.57 1.32
C ILE A 106 15.69 0.25 1.16
N ARG A 107 16.05 -0.40 0.06
CA ARG A 107 17.44 -0.65 -0.33
C ARG A 107 17.66 -0.21 -1.77
N ARG A 108 18.84 0.35 -2.07
CA ARG A 108 19.21 0.63 -3.46
C ARG A 108 19.29 -0.68 -4.24
N GLN A 109 18.77 -0.68 -5.46
CA GLN A 109 19.06 -1.75 -6.40
C GLN A 109 20.39 -1.46 -7.10
N HIS A 110 21.26 -2.47 -7.16
CA HIS A 110 22.47 -2.39 -7.96
C HIS A 110 22.11 -2.70 -9.41
N THR A 111 22.09 -1.68 -10.26
CA THR A 111 22.00 -1.86 -11.71
C THR A 111 23.40 -2.20 -12.22
N PHE A 112 23.60 -3.41 -12.77
CA PHE A 112 24.78 -3.69 -13.56
C PHE A 112 24.60 -2.97 -14.90
N ALA A 113 25.40 -1.94 -15.16
CA ALA A 113 25.49 -1.36 -16.49
C ALA A 113 26.07 -2.43 -17.43
N ILE A 114 25.30 -2.83 -18.42
CA ILE A 114 25.78 -3.66 -19.53
C ILE A 114 26.43 -2.66 -20.50
N ASN A 115 27.75 -2.70 -20.61
CA ASN A 115 28.52 -1.99 -21.63
C ASN A 115 28.48 -2.74 -22.96
#